data_AF-A0A818U0V6-F1
#
_entry.id   AF-A0A818U0V6-F1
#
_cell.length_a   1.000
_cell.length_b   1.000
_cell.length_c   1.000
_cell.angle_alpha   90.00
_cell.angle_beta   90.00
_cell.angle_gamma   90.00
#
_symmetry.space_group_name_H-M   'P 1'
#
loop_
_entity.id
_entity.type
_entity.pdbx_description
1 polymer ?
#
loop_
_entity_poly.entity_id
_entity_poly.type
_entity_poly.pdbx_seq_one_letter_code
_entity_poly.pdbx_strand_id
1 'polypeptide(L)'
;MLYFELNENFWIKLIYLRLDRRDSTSLRFYLGKELRQYDIGYFTFGLIADPTGIAIPPRVNEFVIDSYCPAIATKNFPESGITVISAFPHTHLQGKFNLHVQK
;
A
#
# COMPACT_ATOMS: atom_id res chain seq x y z
N MET A 1 7.59 8.24 13.70
CA MET A 1 7.92 7.53 12.45
C MET A 1 9.43 7.44 12.39
N LEU A 2 9.99 6.23 12.37
CA LEU A 2 11.44 6.02 12.34
C LEU A 2 11.81 5.32 11.03
N TYR A 3 12.82 5.86 10.34
CA TYR A 3 13.39 5.28 9.15
C TYR A 3 14.72 4.63 9.52
N PHE A 4 14.92 3.40 9.08
CA PHE A 4 16.17 2.68 9.21
C PHE A 4 16.65 2.35 7.81
N GLU A 5 17.80 2.89 7.45
CA GLU A 5 18.50 2.51 6.22
C GLU A 5 19.29 1.23 6.51
N LEU A 6 19.03 0.18 5.72
CA LEU A 6 19.83 -1.05 5.79
C LEU A 6 21.06 -0.97 4.88
N ASN A 7 20.93 -0.28 3.74
CA ASN A 7 22.00 0.11 2.81
C ASN A 7 21.48 1.22 1.86
N GLU A 8 22.33 1.70 0.94
CA GLU A 8 22.03 2.79 0.00
C GLU A 8 20.75 2.58 -0.87
N ASN A 9 20.18 1.37 -0.89
CA ASN A 9 19.03 1.01 -1.73
C ASN A 9 17.86 0.37 -0.95
N PHE A 10 17.97 0.22 0.38
CA PHE A 10 16.95 -0.48 1.15
C PHE A 10 16.64 0.21 2.48
N TRP A 11 15.38 0.58 2.64
CA TRP A 11 14.85 1.27 3.81
C TRP A 11 13.72 0.47 4.46
N ILE A 12 13.78 0.35 5.79
CA ILE A 12 12.69 -0.13 6.62
C ILE A 12 12.05 1.08 7.31
N LYS A 13 10.72 1.15 7.21
CA LYS A 13 9.90 2.14 7.93
C LYS A 13 9.16 1.45 9.06
N LEU A 14 9.47 1.83 10.31
CA LEU A 14 8.73 1.38 11.48
C LEU A 14 7.78 2.48 11.97
N ILE A 15 6.52 2.12 12.16
CA ILE A 15 5.45 3.00 12.65
C ILE A 15 5.08 2.56 14.07
N TYR A 16 5.51 3.35 15.05
CA TYR A 16 5.16 3.16 16.46
C TYR A 16 4.01 4.10 16.84
N LEU A 17 2.98 3.56 17.49
CA LEU A 17 1.88 4.33 18.07
C LEU A 17 2.12 4.68 19.55
N ARG A 18 3.12 4.05 20.19
CA ARG A 18 3.58 4.32 21.55
C ARG A 18 5.11 4.20 21.60
N LEU A 19 5.76 5.07 22.36
CA LEU A 19 7.22 5.21 22.39
C LEU A 19 7.84 4.86 23.76
N ASP A 20 7.03 4.45 24.73
CA ASP A 20 7.41 4.20 26.12
C ASP A 20 7.93 2.77 26.38
N ARG A 21 8.21 1.99 25.32
CA ARG A 21 8.64 0.60 25.43
C ARG A 21 9.92 0.34 24.63
N ARG A 22 10.80 -0.48 25.21
CA ARG A 22 11.90 -1.09 24.47
C ARG A 22 11.32 -2.12 23.50
N ASP A 23 11.66 -1.99 22.23
CA ASP A 23 11.21 -2.88 21.17
C ASP A 23 12.40 -3.52 20.44
N SER A 24 12.21 -4.77 20.01
CA SER A 24 13.19 -5.56 19.25
C SER A 24 12.50 -6.18 18.03
N THR A 25 12.07 -5.34 17.09
CA THR A 25 11.45 -5.78 15.84
C THR A 25 12.49 -6.26 14.83
N SER A 26 12.22 -7.36 14.12
CA SER A 26 13.09 -7.87 13.06
C SER A 26 12.29 -8.26 11.82
N LEU A 27 12.95 -8.21 10.66
CA LEU A 27 12.43 -8.66 9.38
C LEU A 27 13.41 -9.67 8.78
N ARG A 28 12.89 -10.76 8.20
CA ARG A 28 13.70 -11.80 7.57
C ARG A 28 13.27 -11.98 6.12
N PHE A 29 14.23 -11.94 5.21
CA PHE A 29 14.04 -12.21 3.79
C PHE A 29 14.51 -13.62 3.46
N TYR A 30 13.72 -14.34 2.65
CA TYR A 30 14.08 -15.64 2.10
C TYR A 30 14.37 -15.48 0.61
N LEU A 31 15.64 -15.58 0.23
CA LEU A 31 16.10 -15.33 -1.14
C LEU A 31 16.27 -16.65 -1.89
N GLY A 32 15.80 -16.68 -3.14
CA GLY A 32 16.10 -17.76 -4.07
C GLY A 32 17.52 -17.62 -4.63
N LYS A 33 18.10 -18.75 -5.07
CA LYS A 33 19.40 -18.75 -5.76
C LYS A 33 19.28 -18.38 -7.23
N GLU A 34 18.15 -18.71 -7.85
CA GLU A 34 17.86 -18.51 -9.27
C GLU A 34 16.75 -17.49 -9.46
N LEU A 35 16.77 -16.80 -10.60
CA LEU A 35 15.68 -15.93 -11.03
C LEU A 35 14.41 -16.74 -11.32
N ARG A 36 13.26 -16.20 -10.93
CA ARG A 36 11.96 -16.78 -11.26
C ARG A 36 11.53 -16.32 -12.65
N GLN A 37 10.57 -17.04 -13.24
CA GLN A 37 10.03 -16.73 -14.56
C GLN A 37 9.43 -15.32 -14.69
N TYR A 38 8.89 -14.77 -13.60
CA TYR A 38 8.22 -13.47 -13.58
C TYR A 38 8.75 -12.59 -12.45
N ASP A 39 8.90 -11.31 -12.74
CA ASP A 39 9.14 -10.28 -11.74
C ASP A 39 7.84 -9.90 -11.03
N ILE A 40 7.94 -9.62 -9.73
CA ILE A 40 6.84 -9.06 -8.95
C ILE A 40 7.07 -7.58 -8.74
N GLY A 41 6.09 -6.78 -9.13
CA GLY A 41 6.00 -5.36 -8.81
C GLY A 41 4.91 -5.10 -7.78
N TYR A 42 4.91 -3.89 -7.21
CA TYR A 42 3.76 -3.36 -6.49
C TYR A 42 3.47 -1.96 -7.00
N PHE A 43 2.20 -1.56 -6.95
CA PHE A 43 1.78 -0.19 -7.14
C PHE A 43 0.75 0.14 -6.07
N THR A 44 0.72 1.40 -5.66
CA THR A 44 -0.30 1.89 -4.73
C THR A 44 -1.39 2.56 -5.55
N PHE A 45 -2.63 2.18 -5.26
CA PHE A 45 -3.82 2.75 -5.86
C PHE A 45 -4.72 3.30 -4.75
N GLY A 46 -5.34 4.44 -5.01
CA GLY A 46 -6.23 5.10 -4.08
C GLY A 46 -5.99 6.60 -4.05
N LEU A 47 -6.36 7.20 -2.93
CA LEU A 47 -6.26 8.63 -2.73
C LEU A 47 -4.99 8.98 -1.97
N ILE A 48 -4.42 10.11 -2.32
CA ILE A 48 -3.27 10.66 -1.60
C ILE A 48 -3.76 11.15 -0.25
N ALA A 49 -3.11 10.70 0.83
CA ALA A 49 -3.36 11.19 2.18
C ALA A 49 -2.78 12.59 2.34
N ASP A 50 -3.55 13.58 1.87
CA ASP A 50 -3.19 15.00 1.84
C ASP A 50 -4.19 15.80 2.72
N PRO A 51 -3.71 16.69 3.63
CA PRO A 51 -4.60 17.52 4.45
C PRO A 51 -5.53 18.43 3.64
N THR A 52 -5.16 18.79 2.41
CA THR A 52 -6.02 19.55 1.49
C THR A 52 -6.87 18.68 0.55
N GLY A 53 -6.80 17.35 0.72
CA GLY A 53 -7.53 16.39 -0.09
C GLY A 53 -8.95 16.14 0.43
N ILE A 54 -9.23 14.89 0.77
CA ILE A 54 -10.58 14.43 1.13
C ILE A 54 -10.75 14.43 2.65
N ALA A 55 -11.84 15.06 3.10
CA ALA A 55 -12.27 15.03 4.49
C ALA A 55 -13.63 14.32 4.60
N ILE A 56 -13.75 13.41 5.57
CA ILE A 56 -15.02 12.77 5.91
C ILE A 56 -15.79 13.75 6.83
N PRO A 57 -17.02 14.17 6.47
CA PRO A 57 -17.80 15.07 7.32
C PRO A 57 -18.08 14.44 8.70
N PRO A 58 -18.10 15.23 9.79
CA PRO A 58 -18.40 14.71 11.11
C PRO A 58 -19.86 14.22 11.20
N ARG A 59 -20.09 13.15 11.98
CA ARG A 59 -21.42 12.59 12.30
C ARG A 59 -22.20 11.98 11.14
N VAL A 60 -21.53 11.63 10.03
CA VAL A 60 -22.13 10.79 8.99
C VAL A 60 -22.01 9.31 9.37
N ASN A 61 -23.06 8.53 9.12
CA ASN A 61 -23.06 7.09 9.38
C ASN A 61 -22.26 6.31 8.32
N GLU A 62 -22.26 6.82 7.09
CA GLU A 62 -21.58 6.25 5.94
C GLU A 62 -21.14 7.37 5.01
N PHE A 63 -19.96 7.23 4.43
CA PHE A 63 -19.43 8.13 3.42
C PHE A 63 -18.58 7.29 2.46
N VAL A 64 -19.00 7.24 1.18
CA VAL A 64 -18.32 6.45 0.16
C VAL A 64 -17.20 7.30 -0.44
N ILE A 65 -16.03 6.68 -0.54
CA ILE A 65 -14.85 7.28 -1.14
C ILE A 65 -14.47 6.44 -2.34
N ASP A 66 -14.64 7.02 -3.53
CA ASP A 66 -14.28 6.39 -4.79
C ASP A 66 -12.98 6.96 -5.34
N SER A 67 -12.18 6.09 -5.96
CA SER A 67 -10.98 6.47 -6.68
C SER A 67 -10.89 5.66 -7.96
N TYR A 68 -10.25 6.23 -8.99
CA TYR A 68 -10.09 5.59 -10.28
C TYR A 68 -8.67 5.79 -10.81
N CYS A 69 -8.19 4.81 -11.59
CA CYS A 69 -6.92 4.90 -12.27
C CYS A 69 -7.19 5.43 -13.68
N PRO A 70 -6.80 6.67 -14.02
CA PRO A 70 -7.07 7.19 -15.35
C PRO A 70 -6.26 6.40 -16.39
N ALA A 71 -6.81 6.20 -17.59
CA ALA A 71 -6.17 5.40 -18.64
C ALA A 71 -4.76 5.88 -19.01
N ILE A 72 -4.45 7.17 -18.82
CA ILE A 72 -3.10 7.71 -19.04
C ILE A 72 -2.06 7.12 -18.09
N ALA A 73 -2.47 6.76 -16.87
CA ALA A 73 -1.57 6.19 -15.85
C ALA A 73 -1.12 4.76 -16.19
N THR A 74 -1.93 4.02 -16.97
CA THR A 74 -1.59 2.67 -17.42
C THR A 74 -0.88 2.64 -18.77
N LYS A 75 -0.63 3.79 -19.40
CA LYS A 75 0.02 3.87 -20.72
C LYS A 75 1.42 3.25 -20.77
N ASN A 76 2.12 3.22 -19.63
CA ASN A 76 3.45 2.65 -19.51
C ASN A 76 3.44 1.17 -19.09
N PHE A 77 2.27 0.53 -18.99
CA PHE A 77 2.20 -0.89 -18.69
C PHE A 77 2.68 -1.72 -19.90
N PRO A 78 3.20 -2.93 -19.67
CA PRO A 78 3.52 -3.86 -20.76
C PRO A 78 2.31 -4.09 -21.66
N GLU A 79 2.52 -4.19 -22.98
CA GLU A 79 1.44 -4.49 -23.93
C GLU A 79 0.77 -5.84 -23.64
N SER A 80 1.51 -6.80 -23.07
CA SER A 80 1.00 -8.08 -22.59
C SER A 80 0.10 -7.97 -21.35
N GLY A 81 -0.04 -6.78 -20.78
CA GLY A 81 -0.73 -6.53 -19.53
C GLY A 81 0.03 -6.97 -18.29
N ILE A 82 -0.65 -6.93 -17.15
CA ILE A 82 -0.17 -7.37 -15.83
C ILE A 82 -1.18 -8.32 -15.20
N THR A 83 -0.73 -9.21 -14.32
CA THR A 83 -1.60 -10.09 -13.52
C THR A 83 -1.59 -9.64 -12.06
N VAL A 84 -2.76 -9.25 -11.53
CA VAL A 84 -2.90 -8.89 -10.10
C VAL A 84 -3.13 -10.16 -9.30
N ILE A 85 -2.15 -10.54 -8.48
CA ILE A 85 -2.19 -11.78 -7.66
C ILE A 85 -2.45 -11.52 -6.18
N SER A 86 -2.35 -10.26 -5.74
CA SER A 86 -2.55 -9.87 -4.34
C SER A 86 -2.95 -8.40 -4.24
N ALA A 87 -3.73 -8.08 -3.21
CA ALA A 87 -4.13 -6.72 -2.88
C ALA A 87 -4.05 -6.52 -1.36
N PHE A 88 -3.58 -5.34 -0.93
CA PHE A 88 -3.45 -4.97 0.49
C PHE A 88 -4.18 -3.64 0.72
N PRO A 89 -5.48 -3.67 1.10
CA PRO A 89 -6.21 -2.45 1.42
C PRO A 89 -5.64 -1.78 2.67
N HIS A 90 -5.55 -0.45 2.66
CA HIS A 90 -5.04 0.33 3.78
C HIS A 90 -6.00 1.48 4.11
N THR A 91 -6.56 1.46 5.31
CA THR A 91 -7.36 2.55 5.89
C THR A 91 -6.99 2.75 7.35
N HIS A 92 -7.33 3.92 7.90
CA HIS A 92 -7.29 4.14 9.35
C HIS A 92 -8.54 3.54 10.02
N LEU A 93 -8.82 3.95 11.27
CA LEU A 93 -9.83 3.35 12.14
C LEU A 93 -11.27 3.35 11.59
N GLN A 94 -11.63 4.32 10.76
CA GLN A 94 -13.01 4.47 10.27
C GLN A 94 -13.27 3.78 8.93
N GLY A 95 -12.24 3.27 8.27
CA GLY A 95 -12.40 2.62 6.97
C GLY A 95 -13.06 1.25 7.11
N LYS A 96 -13.97 0.95 6.17
CA LYS A 96 -14.55 -0.38 5.98
C LYS A 96 -14.29 -0.78 4.54
N PHE A 97 -13.72 -1.96 4.33
CA PHE A 97 -13.39 -2.44 3.00
C PHE A 97 -14.31 -3.61 2.63
N ASN A 98 -15.11 -3.40 1.58
CA ASN A 98 -15.91 -4.46 0.97
C ASN A 98 -15.24 -4.89 -0.33
N LEU A 99 -14.54 -6.04 -0.31
CA LEU A 99 -14.03 -6.66 -1.53
C LEU A 99 -15.19 -7.24 -2.34
N HIS A 100 -15.72 -6.45 -3.26
CA HIS A 100 -16.53 -6.99 -4.35
C HIS A 100 -15.59 -7.55 -5.42
N VAL A 101 -15.20 -8.81 -5.26
CA VAL A 101 -14.62 -9.58 -6.37
C VAL A 101 -15.74 -9.75 -7.38
N GLN A 102 -15.74 -8.95 -8.45
CA GLN A 102 -16.54 -9.21 -9.63
C GLN A 102 -16.08 -10.58 -10.17
N LYS A 103 -16.95 -11.59 -10.03
CA LYS A 103 -16.74 -12.92 -10.60
C LYS A 103 -16.94 -12.88 -12.11
#